data_AF-A0A2M7JQ66-F1
#
_entry.id   AF-A0A2M7JQ66-F1
#
_cell.length_a   1.000
_cell.length_b   1.000
_cell.length_c   1.000
_cell.angle_alpha   90.00
_cell.angle_beta   90.00
_cell.angle_gamma   90.00
#
_symmetry.space_group_name_H-M   'P 1'
#
loop_
_entity.id
_entity.type
_entity.pdbx_description
1 polymer ?
#
loop_
_entity_poly.entity_id
_entity_poly.type
_entity_poly.pdbx_seq_one_letter_code
_entity_poly.pdbx_strand_id
1 'polypeptide(L)'
;MRTAGIDIGSRTIKLVAIEEGKIVTSLLVDTTHDPLEQCNRLMAQISFDRILATGYGRHFFETQFDAPTITEIKAFAQGARAIFPECRTILDIGGQDTKVIALGDKGGVTKF
;
A
#
# COMPACT_ATOMS: atom_id res chain seq x y z
N MET A 1 -19.09 2.54 3.66
CA MET A 1 -17.79 3.11 4.07
C MET A 1 -16.76 2.71 3.04
N ARG A 2 -16.13 3.71 2.43
CA ARG A 2 -15.14 3.56 1.37
C ARG A 2 -13.76 3.87 1.94
N THR A 3 -12.89 2.88 1.96
CA THR A 3 -11.53 3.01 2.49
C THR A 3 -10.51 2.98 1.38
N ALA A 4 -9.49 3.82 1.46
CA ALA A 4 -8.40 3.87 0.51
C ALA A 4 -7.07 3.37 1.12
N GLY A 5 -6.22 2.79 0.30
CA GLY A 5 -4.83 2.51 0.60
C GLY A 5 -3.93 3.14 -0.47
N ILE A 6 -2.84 3.77 -0.05
CA ILE A 6 -1.83 4.32 -0.96
C ILE A 6 -0.45 3.73 -0.64
N ASP A 7 0.19 3.16 -1.66
CA ASP A 7 1.56 2.64 -1.59
C ASP A 7 2.49 3.55 -2.38
N ILE A 8 3.37 4.25 -1.66
CA ILE A 8 4.29 5.26 -2.21
C ILE A 8 5.67 4.63 -2.35
N GLY A 9 5.85 3.90 -3.46
CA GLY A 9 7.09 3.23 -3.81
C GLY A 9 8.09 4.14 -4.54
N SER A 10 9.30 3.62 -4.78
CA SER A 10 10.36 4.35 -5.48
C SER A 10 10.20 4.43 -6.99
N ARG A 11 9.47 3.49 -7.57
CA ARG A 11 9.15 3.46 -9.01
C ARG A 11 7.74 3.88 -9.34
N THR A 12 6.78 3.46 -8.52
CA THR A 12 5.37 3.70 -8.75
C THR A 12 4.66 4.02 -7.45
N ILE A 13 3.62 4.85 -7.56
CA ILE A 13 2.64 5.11 -6.52
C ILE A 13 1.33 4.44 -6.92
N LYS A 14 0.78 3.62 -6.03
CA LYS A 14 -0.47 2.91 -6.26
C LYS A 14 -1.51 3.41 -5.28
N LEU A 15 -2.73 3.62 -5.75
CA LEU A 15 -3.88 3.96 -4.91
C LEU A 15 -5.02 3.00 -5.20
N VAL A 16 -5.57 2.39 -4.16
CA VAL A 16 -6.69 1.46 -4.24
C VAL A 16 -7.80 1.94 -3.32
N ALA A 17 -9.04 1.95 -3.81
CA ALA A 17 -10.24 2.18 -2.99
C ALA A 17 -11.07 0.90 -2.92
N ILE A 18 -11.50 0.57 -1.70
CA ILE A 18 -12.32 -0.60 -1.39
C ILE A 18 -13.64 -0.12 -0.79
N GLU A 19 -14.74 -0.70 -1.26
CA GLU A 19 -16.09 -0.51 -0.73
C GLU A 19 -16.78 -1.87 -0.64
N GLU A 20 -17.40 -2.18 0.51
CA GLU A 20 -18.06 -3.46 0.77
C GLU A 20 -17.19 -4.70 0.47
N GLY A 21 -15.90 -4.59 0.79
CA GLY A 21 -14.92 -5.67 0.57
C GLY A 21 -14.48 -5.87 -0.88
N LYS A 22 -14.92 -5.00 -1.80
CA LYS A 22 -14.57 -5.06 -3.23
C LYS A 22 -13.70 -3.88 -3.62
N ILE A 23 -12.71 -4.14 -4.47
CA ILE A 23 -11.95 -3.07 -5.12
C ILE A 23 -12.88 -2.35 -6.10
N VAL A 24 -13.12 -1.06 -5.85
CA VAL A 24 -13.93 -0.20 -6.72
C VAL A 24 -13.08 0.77 -7.54
N THR A 25 -11.82 0.96 -7.15
CA THR A 25 -10.87 1.80 -7.90
C THR A 25 -9.45 1.32 -7.68
N SER A 26 -8.65 1.31 -8.74
CA SER A 26 -7.22 1.03 -8.71
C SER A 26 -6.52 1.98 -9.68
N LEU A 27 -5.61 2.80 -9.17
CA LEU A 27 -4.83 3.78 -9.91
C LEU A 27 -3.34 3.51 -9.70
N LEU A 28 -2.54 3.75 -10.73
CA LEU A 28 -1.09 3.61 -10.70
C LEU A 28 -0.47 4.74 -11.51
N VAL A 29 0.55 5.37 -10.95
CA VAL A 29 1.39 6.36 -11.63
C VAL A 29 2.86 6.11 -11.31
N ASP A 30 3.74 6.63 -12.15
CA ASP A 30 5.17 6.62 -11.86
C ASP A 30 5.50 7.59 -10.72
N THR A 31 6.44 7.19 -9.87
CA THR A 31 7.05 8.08 -8.88
C THR A 31 7.97 9.03 -9.61
N THR A 32 7.69 10.33 -9.53
CA THR A 32 8.48 11.41 -10.14
C THR A 32 9.39 12.07 -9.10
N HIS A 33 9.99 13.21 -9.47
CA HIS A 33 10.78 14.03 -8.55
C HIS A 33 9.94 14.63 -7.40
N ASP A 34 8.62 14.74 -7.57
CA ASP A 34 7.68 15.18 -6.54
C ASP A 34 6.59 14.11 -6.29
N PRO A 35 6.84 13.17 -5.36
CA PRO A 35 5.87 12.13 -5.01
C PRO A 35 4.60 12.69 -4.36
N LEU A 36 4.68 13.82 -3.65
CA LEU A 36 3.53 14.40 -2.95
C LEU A 36 2.55 15.02 -3.94
N GLU A 37 3.04 15.66 -5.00
CA GLU A 37 2.20 16.12 -6.11
C GLU A 37 1.43 14.95 -6.73
N GLN A 38 2.11 13.83 -7.00
CA GLN A 38 1.46 12.64 -7.56
C GLN A 38 0.40 12.05 -6.60
N CYS A 39 0.68 12.03 -5.29
CA CYS A 39 -0.32 11.63 -4.29
C CYS A 39 -1.56 12.52 -4.32
N ASN A 40 -1.39 13.85 -4.37
CA ASN A 40 -2.49 14.80 -4.48
C ASN A 40 -3.34 14.56 -5.73
N ARG A 41 -2.69 14.37 -6.89
CA ARG A 41 -3.36 14.09 -8.16
C ARG A 41 -4.17 12.79 -8.12
N LEU A 42 -3.64 11.75 -7.48
CA LEU A 42 -4.35 10.48 -7.30
C LEU A 42 -5.55 10.62 -6.37
N MET A 43 -5.37 11.28 -5.22
CA MET A 43 -6.44 11.47 -4.24
C MET A 43 -7.57 12.33 -4.78
N ALA A 44 -7.30 13.33 -5.61
CA ALA A 44 -8.32 14.16 -6.24
C ALA A 44 -9.25 13.38 -7.19
N GLN A 45 -8.86 12.19 -7.65
CA GLN A 45 -9.66 11.37 -8.57
C GLN A 45 -10.68 10.48 -7.87
N ILE A 46 -10.63 10.36 -6.54
CA ILE A 46 -11.49 9.47 -5.78
C ILE A 46 -12.04 10.13 -4.53
N SER A 47 -13.15 9.59 -4.03
CA SER A 47 -13.70 9.93 -2.71
C SER A 47 -13.45 8.75 -1.76
N PHE A 48 -13.09 9.03 -0.52
CA PHE A 48 -12.89 8.02 0.53
C PHE A 48 -13.19 8.61 1.91
N ASP A 49 -13.62 7.76 2.84
CA ASP A 49 -13.87 8.15 4.24
C ASP A 49 -12.58 8.11 5.07
N ARG A 50 -11.67 7.18 4.75
CA ARG A 50 -10.39 6.96 5.43
C ARG A 50 -9.34 6.50 4.45
N ILE A 51 -8.09 6.88 4.70
CA ILE A 51 -6.93 6.44 3.93
C ILE A 51 -5.80 5.94 4.84
N LEU A 52 -5.07 4.92 4.39
CA LEU A 52 -3.89 4.38 5.04
C LEU A 52 -2.72 4.40 4.06
N ALA A 53 -1.55 4.87 4.49
CA ALA A 53 -0.36 4.94 3.64
C ALA A 53 0.69 3.88 3.96
N THR A 54 1.40 3.43 2.93
CA THR A 54 2.54 2.51 3.03
C THR A 54 3.62 2.84 1.99
N GLY A 55 4.65 2.00 1.90
CA GLY A 55 5.81 2.22 1.04
C GLY A 55 6.85 3.15 1.69
N TYR A 56 7.88 3.48 0.92
CA TYR A 56 9.00 4.32 1.38
C TYR A 56 8.55 5.76 1.67
N GLY A 57 7.65 6.31 0.86
CA GLY A 57 7.17 7.69 0.99
C GLY A 57 6.11 7.92 2.07
N ARG A 58 5.71 6.88 2.82
CA ARG A 58 4.58 6.96 3.76
C ARG A 58 4.71 8.04 4.84
N HIS A 59 5.92 8.34 5.31
CA HIS A 59 6.14 9.33 6.36
C HIS A 59 5.96 10.77 5.87
N PHE A 60 6.28 11.04 4.60
CA PHE A 60 5.96 12.32 3.96
C PHE A 60 4.44 12.48 3.84
N PHE A 61 3.75 11.39 3.48
CA PHE A 61 2.30 11.38 3.39
C PHE A 61 1.62 11.57 4.75
N GLU A 62 2.10 10.89 5.78
CA GLU A 62 1.65 11.05 7.17
C GLU A 62 1.72 12.50 7.63
N THR A 63 2.88 13.14 7.42
CA THR A 63 3.12 14.52 7.83
C THR A 63 2.22 15.51 7.07
N GLN A 64 2.01 15.28 5.77
CA GLN A 64 1.29 16.21 4.91
C GLN A 64 -0.24 16.08 5.00
N PHE A 65 -0.74 14.87 5.24
CA PHE A 65 -2.18 14.55 5.16
C PHE A 65 -2.78 14.06 6.49
N ASP A 66 -2.01 14.06 7.58
CA ASP A 66 -2.42 13.55 8.89
C ASP A 66 -3.06 12.16 8.80
N ALA A 67 -2.39 11.28 8.05
CA ALA A 67 -2.91 9.96 7.70
C ALA A 67 -2.10 8.86 8.40
N PRO A 68 -2.75 7.81 8.92
CA PRO A 68 -2.05 6.71 9.54
C PRO A 68 -1.18 5.96 8.53
N THR A 69 -0.11 5.35 9.02
CA THR A 69 0.82 4.57 8.19
C THR A 69 1.01 3.15 8.66
N ILE A 70 1.41 2.29 7.72
CA ILE A 70 1.85 0.92 7.99
C ILE A 70 3.10 0.61 7.18
N THR A 71 3.98 -0.24 7.71
CA THR A 71 5.14 -0.74 6.97
C THR A 71 4.70 -1.56 5.76
N GLU A 72 5.43 -1.45 4.65
CA GLU A 72 5.19 -2.20 3.40
C GLU A 72 5.15 -3.71 3.64
N ILE A 73 6.02 -4.24 4.50
CA ILE A 73 6.05 -5.66 4.88
C ILE A 73 4.71 -6.14 5.46
N LYS A 74 4.12 -5.35 6.38
CA LYS A 74 2.81 -5.66 6.94
C LYS A 74 1.69 -5.46 5.92
N ALA A 75 1.77 -4.44 5.07
CA ALA A 75 0.79 -4.21 4.01
C ALA A 75 0.74 -5.41 3.04
N PHE A 76 1.90 -5.89 2.59
CA PHE A 76 2.00 -7.09 1.76
C PHE A 76 1.49 -8.34 2.49
N ALA A 77 1.85 -8.55 3.76
CA ALA A 77 1.35 -9.69 4.52
C ALA A 77 -0.18 -9.71 4.59
N GLN A 78 -0.81 -8.56 4.90
CA GLN A 78 -2.27 -8.43 4.98
C GLN A 78 -2.93 -8.58 3.61
N GLY A 79 -2.43 -7.88 2.59
CA GLY A 79 -2.97 -7.94 1.23
C GLY A 79 -2.86 -9.33 0.61
N ALA A 80 -1.69 -9.98 0.74
CA ALA A 80 -1.47 -11.33 0.25
C ALA A 80 -2.40 -12.34 0.93
N ARG A 81 -2.63 -12.22 2.25
CA ARG A 81 -3.54 -13.13 2.97
C ARG A 81 -5.01 -12.88 2.67
N ALA A 82 -5.40 -11.64 2.38
CA ALA A 82 -6.76 -11.34 1.95
C ALA A 82 -7.10 -11.99 0.60
N ILE A 83 -6.13 -12.12 -0.30
CA ILE A 83 -6.31 -12.70 -1.64
C ILE A 83 -6.00 -14.20 -1.65
N PHE A 84 -4.94 -14.61 -0.94
CA PHE A 84 -4.42 -15.97 -0.85
C PHE A 84 -4.33 -16.39 0.63
N PRO A 85 -5.41 -16.93 1.23
CA PRO A 85 -5.47 -17.26 2.65
C PRO A 85 -4.35 -18.19 3.14
N GLU A 86 -3.84 -19.05 2.25
CA GLU A 86 -2.78 -20.02 2.54
C GLU A 86 -1.36 -19.50 2.25
N CYS A 87 -1.19 -18.23 1.88
CA CYS A 87 0.13 -17.67 1.54
C CYS A 87 1.14 -17.81 2.70
N ARG A 88 2.28 -18.46 2.45
CA ARG A 88 3.35 -18.66 3.45
C ARG A 88 4.61 -17.86 3.16
N THR A 89 4.79 -17.41 1.93
CA THR A 89 5.97 -16.67 1.50
C THR A 89 5.58 -15.68 0.42
N ILE A 90 6.06 -14.45 0.58
CA ILE A 90 5.93 -13.38 -0.40
C ILE A 90 7.34 -13.04 -0.87
N LEU A 91 7.52 -13.01 -2.18
CA LEU A 91 8.71 -12.45 -2.81
C LEU A 91 8.28 -11.16 -3.50
N ASP A 92 8.61 -10.03 -2.89
CA ASP A 92 8.39 -8.71 -3.47
C ASP A 92 9.65 -8.26 -4.22
N ILE A 93 9.53 -8.12 -5.53
CA ILE A 93 10.61 -7.68 -6.42
C ILE A 93 10.31 -6.23 -6.80
N GLY A 94 10.83 -5.31 -6.00
CA GLY A 94 10.63 -3.89 -6.17
C GLY A 94 11.60 -3.25 -7.17
N GLY A 95 11.48 -1.93 -7.29
CA GLY A 95 12.33 -1.13 -8.18
C GLY A 95 13.74 -0.86 -7.68
N GLN A 96 13.96 -0.96 -6.38
CA GLN A 96 15.24 -0.64 -5.72
C GLN A 96 15.72 -1.77 -4.83
N ASP A 97 14.82 -2.59 -4.31
CA ASP A 97 15.12 -3.68 -3.41
C ASP A 97 14.27 -4.91 -3.74
N THR A 98 14.60 -6.03 -3.10
CA THR A 98 13.79 -7.25 -3.13
C THR A 98 13.62 -7.71 -1.70
N LYS A 99 12.39 -8.08 -1.32
CA LYS A 99 12.04 -8.53 0.03
C LYS A 99 11.47 -9.94 -0.01
N VAL A 100 11.89 -10.77 0.95
CA VAL A 100 11.37 -12.13 1.12
C VAL A 100 10.70 -12.21 2.48
N ILE A 101 9.37 -12.23 2.48
CA ILE A 101 8.57 -12.19 3.71
C ILE A 101 7.98 -13.57 3.97
N ALA A 102 8.34 -14.18 5.09
CA ALA A 102 7.75 -15.42 5.58
C ALA A 102 6.55 -15.13 6.48
N LEU A 103 5.46 -15.86 6.26
CA LEU A 103 4.22 -15.78 7.02
C LEU A 103 3.97 -17.06 7.82
N GLY A 104 3.62 -16.91 9.09
CA GLY A 104 3.21 -18.01 9.97
C GLY A 104 1.80 -18.49 9.67
N ASP A 105 1.32 -19.52 10.37
CA ASP A 105 -0.01 -20.12 10.12
C ASP A 105 -1.15 -19.10 10.16
N LYS A 106 -1.08 -18.17 11.12
CA LYS A 106 -2.07 -17.12 11.34
C LYS A 106 -1.90 -15.88 10.43
N GLY A 107 -1.02 -15.95 9.42
CA GLY A 107 -0.79 -14.86 8.47
C GLY A 107 0.10 -13.71 8.96
N GLY A 108 0.54 -13.77 10.22
CA GLY A 108 1.52 -12.83 10.76
C GLY A 108 2.91 -13.02 10.15
N VAL A 109 3.66 -11.93 10.03
CA VAL A 109 5.04 -11.94 9.56
C VAL A 109 5.94 -12.61 10.61
N THR A 110 6.69 -13.64 10.20
CA THR A 110 7.63 -14.35 11.08
C THR A 110 9.08 -14.00 10.80
N LYS A 111 9.40 -13.65 9.55
CA LYS A 111 10.73 -13.24 9.10
C LYS A 111 10.60 -12.40 7.83
N PHE A 112 11.48 -11.41 7.64
CA PHE A 112 11.58 -10.62 6.42
C PHE A 112 13.02 -10.14 6.20
#